data_AF-A0A2G9P7X7-F1
#
_entry.id   AF-A0A2G9P7X7-F1
#
_cell.length_a   1.000
_cell.length_b   1.000
_cell.length_c   1.000
_cell.angle_alpha   90.00
_cell.angle_beta   90.00
_cell.angle_gamma   90.00
#
_symmetry.space_group_name_H-M   'P 1'
#
loop_
_entity.id
_entity.type
_entity.pdbx_description
1 polymer ?
#
loop_
_entity_poly.entity_id
_entity_poly.type
_entity_poly.pdbx_seq_one_letter_code
_entity_poly.pdbx_strand_id
1 'polypeptide(L)'
;VSLLNYVFLAAWAFALPYSQFRPLASSVCTVWTCVIIVCKMLYQLSTIDPKTFSSNCEKPLDNQTNIDNKTELQLSLLYSGPIDPSGWVGLKKSSPLLVYLRNNLLMLFILAFEVTIYRHQEYYRCRNKLTAPVTKTIFHDITRHHLDDGLINCAKYFINYFFYKFGMETCFLLSVNVVGQRMDFFAMVHVLWLFTILYKRRRKAIAEIWHRYCCFLACIITLQYFLCIGIPPAPCKDYPWRHYGAKFNSNIIKWLYFPDFIVRPNSSFLVYDFMLLLCASLQRQVFEDENKAAVRIMAGDNVEICMNLDAASFSQHNPVPDFLHCRSYLDMTKVIMFSYLFWFVLTIIFITGTTRISIFCMGYLVACFYFLLSKTYNRYFVILLMKSVLFGLDNSAHCYPEADHPQT
;
A
#
# COMPACT_ATOMS: atom_id res chain seq x y z
N VAL A 1 11.05 -16.42 6.60
CA VAL A 1 11.06 -15.41 7.68
C VAL A 1 12.16 -15.78 8.66
N SER A 2 12.92 -14.81 9.16
CA SER A 2 14.01 -15.04 10.11
C SER A 2 14.32 -13.76 10.89
N LEU A 3 14.83 -13.89 12.12
CA LEU A 3 15.13 -12.73 12.96
C LEU A 3 16.08 -11.73 12.29
N LEU A 4 17.15 -12.22 11.66
CA LEU A 4 18.14 -11.33 11.01
C LEU A 4 17.52 -10.41 9.95
N ASN A 5 16.43 -10.84 9.30
CA ASN A 5 15.78 -10.08 8.25
C ASN A 5 14.76 -9.07 8.79
N TYR A 6 14.43 -9.12 10.10
CA TYR A 6 13.51 -8.16 10.74
C TYR A 6 14.04 -6.73 10.65
N VAL A 7 15.35 -6.55 10.81
CA VAL A 7 16.01 -5.24 10.72
C VAL A 7 15.75 -4.57 9.37
N PHE A 8 15.80 -5.33 8.27
CA PHE A 8 15.51 -4.80 6.94
C PHE A 8 14.07 -4.32 6.81
N LEU A 9 13.11 -5.12 7.30
CA LEU A 9 11.71 -4.75 7.24
C LEU A 9 11.44 -3.52 8.10
N ALA A 10 11.95 -3.47 9.34
CA ALA A 10 11.78 -2.33 10.22
C ALA A 10 12.41 -1.05 9.62
N ALA A 11 13.65 -1.15 9.11
CA ALA A 11 14.33 -0.01 8.49
C ALA A 11 13.54 0.56 7.30
N TRP A 12 13.10 -0.30 6.36
CA TRP A 12 12.36 0.17 5.18
C TRP A 12 10.90 0.56 5.49
N ALA A 13 10.23 -0.12 6.42
CA ALA A 13 8.85 0.23 6.81
C ALA A 13 8.75 1.65 7.36
N PHE A 14 9.73 2.11 8.14
CA PHE A 14 9.77 3.48 8.65
C PHE A 14 10.45 4.46 7.67
N ALA A 15 11.42 4.04 6.86
CA ALA A 15 12.09 4.93 5.92
C ALA A 15 11.22 5.34 4.71
N LEU A 16 10.26 4.49 4.30
CA LEU A 16 9.35 4.82 3.21
C LEU A 16 8.50 6.08 3.51
N PRO A 17 7.71 6.13 4.60
CA PRO A 17 6.86 7.29 4.92
C PRO A 17 7.66 8.51 5.39
N TYR A 18 8.85 8.33 5.95
CA TYR A 18 9.69 9.42 6.45
C TYR A 18 10.96 9.54 5.60
N SER A 19 10.90 10.41 4.59
CA SER A 19 11.96 10.58 3.58
C SER A 19 13.34 10.90 4.17
N GLN A 20 13.40 11.56 5.32
CA GLN A 20 14.63 11.88 6.05
C GLN A 20 15.43 10.64 6.46
N PHE A 21 14.77 9.51 6.73
CA PHE A 21 15.43 8.28 7.15
C PHE A 21 15.88 7.38 6.00
N ARG A 22 15.49 7.67 4.75
CA ARG A 22 15.88 6.87 3.56
C ARG A 22 17.40 6.67 3.41
N PRO A 23 18.26 7.71 3.46
CA PRO A 23 19.71 7.51 3.32
C PRO A 23 20.29 6.70 4.49
N LEU A 24 19.79 6.91 5.71
CA LEU A 24 20.20 6.15 6.88
C LEU A 24 19.81 4.67 6.75
N ALA A 25 18.58 4.39 6.33
CA ALA A 25 18.08 3.03 6.16
C ALA A 25 18.87 2.27 5.09
N SER A 26 19.18 2.90 3.95
CA SER A 26 20.03 2.28 2.93
C SER A 26 21.42 1.93 3.50
N SER A 27 22.05 2.86 4.25
CA SER A 27 23.34 2.63 4.91
C SER A 27 23.29 1.51 5.97
N VAL A 28 22.28 1.49 6.84
CA VAL A 28 22.09 0.42 7.83
C VAL A 28 21.88 -0.93 7.15
N CYS A 29 21.06 -0.97 6.08
CA CYS A 29 20.82 -2.19 5.33
C CYS A 29 22.10 -2.71 4.67
N THR A 30 22.92 -1.87 4.05
CA THR A 30 24.18 -2.33 3.43
C THR A 30 25.12 -2.98 4.43
N VAL A 31 25.38 -2.34 5.57
CA VAL A 31 26.23 -2.88 6.64
C VAL A 31 25.66 -4.20 7.16
N TRP A 32 24.35 -4.23 7.44
CA TRP A 32 23.70 -5.42 7.98
C TRP A 32 23.68 -6.59 6.98
N THR A 33 23.49 -6.32 5.69
CA THR A 33 23.59 -7.34 4.63
C THR A 33 25.00 -7.94 4.59
N CYS A 34 26.06 -7.13 4.71
CA CYS A 34 27.44 -7.62 4.79
C CYS A 34 27.66 -8.50 6.02
N VAL A 35 27.17 -8.08 7.20
CA VAL A 35 27.24 -8.88 8.44
C VAL A 35 26.54 -10.23 8.26
N ILE A 36 25.33 -10.25 7.69
CA ILE A 36 24.59 -11.49 7.43
C ILE A 36 25.36 -12.41 6.47
N ILE A 37 25.96 -11.86 5.41
CA ILE A 37 26.76 -12.66 4.46
C ILE A 37 27.93 -13.32 5.18
N VAL A 38 28.69 -12.56 5.98
CA VAL A 38 29.81 -13.10 6.77
C VAL A 38 29.34 -14.18 7.75
N CYS A 39 28.29 -13.92 8.52
CA CYS A 39 27.74 -14.92 9.45
C CYS A 39 27.27 -16.20 8.74
N LYS A 40 26.63 -16.08 7.57
CA LYS A 40 26.19 -17.23 6.78
C LYS A 40 27.34 -18.04 6.20
N MET A 41 28.43 -17.38 5.80
CA MET A 41 29.65 -18.04 5.33
C MET A 41 30.37 -18.76 6.47
N LEU A 42 30.55 -18.09 7.62
CA LEU A 42 31.16 -18.68 8.81
C LEU A 42 30.38 -19.92 9.29
N TYR A 43 29.04 -19.88 9.24
CA TYR A 43 28.20 -21.01 9.64
C TYR A 43 28.36 -22.25 8.73
N GLN A 44 28.94 -22.12 7.53
CA GLN A 44 29.20 -23.28 6.66
C GLN A 44 30.49 -24.04 7.02
N LEU A 45 31.33 -23.52 7.92
CA LEU A 45 32.57 -24.19 8.30
C LEU A 45 32.29 -25.62 8.81
N SER A 46 33.20 -26.53 8.51
CA SER A 46 33.12 -27.93 8.95
C SER A 46 33.22 -28.07 10.47
N THR A 47 33.77 -27.07 11.16
CA THR A 47 33.90 -27.03 12.62
C THR A 47 32.56 -26.89 13.36
N ILE A 48 31.52 -26.39 12.69
CA ILE A 48 30.21 -26.14 13.31
C ILE A 48 29.27 -27.28 12.94
N ASP A 49 29.04 -28.24 13.83
CA ASP A 49 28.08 -29.31 13.58
C ASP A 49 26.70 -28.99 14.19
N PRO A 50 25.63 -28.84 13.39
CA PRO A 50 24.31 -28.47 13.93
C PRO A 50 23.78 -29.52 14.92
N LYS A 51 24.15 -30.79 14.75
CA LYS A 51 23.77 -31.90 15.62
C LYS A 51 24.23 -31.74 17.08
N THR A 52 25.33 -31.01 17.33
CA THR A 52 25.79 -30.78 18.71
C THR A 52 24.99 -29.69 19.42
N PHE A 53 24.33 -28.81 18.66
CA PHE A 53 23.56 -27.68 19.19
C PHE A 53 22.04 -27.88 19.07
N SER A 54 21.61 -28.93 18.38
CA SER A 54 20.19 -29.23 18.19
C SER A 54 19.55 -29.72 19.49
N SER A 55 18.37 -29.20 19.83
CA SER A 55 17.55 -29.71 20.93
C SER A 55 16.44 -30.61 20.40
N ASN A 56 16.27 -31.79 21.00
CA ASN A 56 15.12 -32.65 20.73
C ASN A 56 14.02 -32.32 21.75
N CYS A 57 12.87 -31.86 21.27
CA CYS A 57 11.71 -31.68 22.12
C CYS A 57 10.94 -32.99 22.24
N GLU A 58 10.68 -33.41 23.48
CA GLU A 58 9.83 -34.56 23.74
C GLU A 58 8.38 -34.24 23.39
N LYS A 59 7.66 -35.26 22.91
CA LYS A 59 6.24 -35.12 22.57
C LYS A 59 5.43 -34.97 23.87
N PRO A 60 4.50 -34.01 23.95
CA PRO A 60 3.67 -33.83 25.14
C PRO A 60 2.74 -35.03 25.35
N LEU A 61 2.34 -35.27 26.60
CA LEU A 61 1.28 -36.22 26.92
C LEU A 61 -0.10 -35.66 26.52
N ASP A 62 -1.06 -36.55 26.29
CA ASP A 62 -2.43 -36.21 25.89
C ASP A 62 -3.12 -35.22 26.89
N ASN A 63 -2.72 -35.24 28.17
CA ASN A 63 -3.24 -34.33 29.21
C ASN A 63 -2.64 -32.90 29.17
N GLN A 64 -1.65 -32.63 28.32
CA GLN A 64 -0.91 -31.35 28.29
C GLN A 64 -1.29 -30.47 27.09
N THR A 65 -1.86 -31.06 26.05
CA THR A 65 -2.23 -30.35 24.80
C THR A 65 -3.70 -30.55 24.45
N ASN A 66 -4.27 -29.59 23.72
CA ASN A 66 -5.64 -29.70 23.18
C ASN A 66 -5.71 -30.36 21.79
N ILE A 67 -4.66 -31.06 21.37
CA ILE A 67 -4.53 -31.65 20.04
C ILE A 67 -4.90 -33.12 20.12
N ASP A 68 -6.09 -33.48 19.66
CA ASP A 68 -6.62 -34.85 19.73
C ASP A 68 -5.93 -35.80 18.74
N ASN A 69 -5.46 -35.27 17.61
CA ASN A 69 -4.82 -36.05 16.54
C ASN A 69 -3.29 -36.06 16.66
N LYS A 70 -2.72 -37.22 17.03
CA LYS A 70 -1.25 -37.40 17.14
C LYS A 70 -0.50 -37.20 15.82
N THR A 71 -1.18 -37.34 14.68
CA THR A 71 -0.61 -37.06 13.35
C THR A 71 -0.40 -35.56 13.11
N GLU A 72 -1.23 -34.69 13.68
CA GLU A 72 -1.06 -33.23 13.57
C GLU A 72 0.15 -32.74 14.38
N LEU A 73 0.46 -33.41 15.50
CA LEU A 73 1.66 -33.12 16.27
C LEU A 73 2.94 -33.36 15.45
N GLN A 74 2.97 -34.35 14.56
CA GLN A 74 4.12 -34.61 13.69
C GLN A 74 4.33 -33.53 12.61
N LEU A 75 3.28 -32.77 12.27
CA LEU A 75 3.38 -31.62 11.37
C LEU A 75 3.96 -30.38 12.06
N SER A 76 3.96 -30.34 13.39
CA SER A 76 4.54 -29.23 14.13
C SER A 76 6.06 -29.15 13.93
N LEU A 77 6.58 -27.92 13.88
CA LEU A 77 8.03 -27.69 13.86
C LEU A 77 8.73 -28.31 15.08
N LEU A 78 8.07 -28.32 16.25
CA LEU A 78 8.68 -28.73 17.52
C LEU A 78 8.89 -30.26 17.60
N TYR A 79 7.93 -31.04 17.10
CA TYR A 79 7.90 -32.50 17.32
C TYR A 79 8.24 -33.33 16.07
N SER A 80 8.51 -32.67 14.94
CA SER A 80 8.89 -33.35 13.68
C SER A 80 10.33 -33.87 13.71
N GLY A 81 11.25 -33.17 14.39
CA GLY A 81 12.66 -33.55 14.46
C GLY A 81 13.49 -32.63 15.37
N PRO A 82 14.83 -32.85 15.43
CA PRO A 82 15.74 -32.00 16.17
C PRO A 82 15.65 -30.55 15.70
N ILE A 83 15.60 -29.63 16.65
CA ILE A 83 15.46 -28.21 16.39
C ILE A 83 16.83 -27.56 16.47
N ASP A 84 17.26 -26.96 15.37
CA ASP A 84 18.44 -26.10 15.34
C ASP A 84 18.05 -24.67 15.80
N PRO A 85 18.57 -24.17 16.93
CA PRO A 85 18.26 -22.82 17.41
C PRO A 85 18.65 -21.71 16.40
N SER A 86 19.72 -21.96 15.63
CA SER A 86 20.23 -21.08 14.60
C SER A 86 19.23 -20.86 13.44
N GLY A 87 18.35 -21.83 13.21
CA GLY A 87 17.36 -21.79 12.13
C GLY A 87 16.35 -20.65 12.31
N TRP A 88 15.97 -20.36 13.55
CA TRP A 88 15.08 -19.23 13.91
C TRP A 88 15.76 -17.88 13.70
N VAL A 89 17.04 -17.78 14.05
CA VAL A 89 17.88 -16.60 13.79
C VAL A 89 18.00 -16.34 12.28
N GLY A 90 18.14 -17.41 11.49
CA GLY A 90 18.21 -17.38 10.02
C GLY A 90 19.46 -18.03 9.42
N LEU A 91 20.23 -18.77 10.23
CA LEU A 91 21.43 -19.48 9.82
C LEU A 91 21.12 -20.96 9.59
N LYS A 92 21.43 -21.44 8.39
CA LYS A 92 21.23 -22.85 8.00
C LYS A 92 22.45 -23.33 7.23
N LYS A 93 22.87 -24.58 7.46
CA LYS A 93 23.84 -25.24 6.58
C LYS A 93 23.14 -25.59 5.27
N SER A 94 23.74 -25.21 4.14
CA SER A 94 23.16 -25.44 2.82
C SER A 94 24.27 -25.60 1.79
N SER A 95 24.18 -26.69 1.03
CA SER A 95 24.98 -26.95 -0.17
C SER A 95 24.04 -26.87 -1.39
N PRO A 96 24.26 -25.97 -2.38
CA PRO A 96 25.40 -25.06 -2.59
C PRO A 96 25.27 -23.68 -1.92
N LEU A 97 26.38 -23.13 -1.42
CA LEU A 97 26.46 -21.84 -0.71
C LEU A 97 25.98 -20.65 -1.54
N LEU A 98 26.29 -20.62 -2.83
CA LEU A 98 25.94 -19.49 -3.70
C LEU A 98 24.43 -19.30 -3.82
N VAL A 99 23.66 -20.39 -3.89
CA VAL A 99 22.19 -20.32 -3.95
C VAL A 99 21.62 -19.76 -2.64
N TYR A 100 22.21 -20.12 -1.50
CA TYR A 100 21.81 -19.62 -0.19
C TYR A 100 22.14 -18.13 0.01
N LEU A 101 23.26 -17.66 -0.53
CA LEU A 101 23.67 -16.25 -0.45
C LEU A 101 23.08 -15.36 -1.54
N ARG A 102 22.58 -15.93 -2.65
CA ARG A 102 22.09 -15.20 -3.84
C ARG A 102 21.22 -14.00 -3.49
N ASN A 103 20.23 -14.17 -2.61
CA ASN A 103 19.30 -13.09 -2.27
C ASN A 103 19.98 -11.93 -1.52
N ASN A 104 20.95 -12.22 -0.63
CA ASN A 104 21.68 -11.18 0.10
C ASN A 104 22.68 -10.47 -0.82
N LEU A 105 23.31 -11.20 -1.75
CA LEU A 105 24.19 -10.63 -2.76
C LEU A 105 23.44 -9.72 -3.73
N LEU A 106 22.26 -10.13 -4.21
CA LEU A 106 21.39 -9.29 -5.03
C LEU A 106 20.94 -8.04 -4.28
N MET A 107 20.58 -8.17 -3.00
CA MET A 107 20.24 -7.02 -2.16
C MET A 107 21.42 -6.04 -2.03
N LEU A 108 22.63 -6.54 -1.75
CA LEU A 108 23.82 -5.71 -1.67
C LEU A 108 24.13 -5.01 -3.00
N PHE A 109 23.99 -5.73 -4.12
CA PHE A 109 24.15 -5.16 -5.45
C PHE A 109 23.17 -4.02 -5.71
N ILE A 110 21.88 -4.18 -5.39
CA ILE A 110 20.86 -3.14 -5.58
C ILE A 110 21.17 -1.91 -4.73
N LEU A 111 21.57 -2.09 -3.46
CA LEU A 111 21.91 -0.97 -2.58
C LEU A 111 23.18 -0.22 -3.05
N ALA A 112 24.19 -0.93 -3.54
CA ALA A 112 25.37 -0.30 -4.15
C ALA A 112 25.01 0.42 -5.46
N PHE A 113 24.11 -0.16 -6.25
CA PHE A 113 23.63 0.42 -7.50
C PHE A 113 22.82 1.71 -7.27
N GLU A 114 22.01 1.76 -6.21
CA GLU A 114 21.31 2.97 -5.77
C GLU A 114 22.30 4.14 -5.57
N VAL A 115 23.31 3.94 -4.72
CA VAL A 115 24.29 4.99 -4.38
C VAL A 115 25.12 5.41 -5.60
N THR A 116 25.49 4.46 -6.47
CA THR A 116 26.23 4.77 -7.70
C THR A 116 25.40 5.61 -8.67
N ILE A 117 24.09 5.36 -8.81
CA ILE A 117 23.20 6.23 -9.60
C ILE A 117 23.17 7.64 -9.00
N TYR A 118 22.95 7.78 -7.68
CA TYR A 118 22.90 9.11 -7.06
C TYR A 118 24.19 9.90 -7.28
N ARG A 119 25.35 9.27 -7.07
CA ARG A 119 26.66 9.90 -7.30
C ARG A 119 26.89 10.24 -8.78
N HIS A 120 26.49 9.36 -9.69
CA HIS A 120 26.62 9.62 -11.13
C HIS A 120 25.79 10.84 -11.56
N GLN A 121 24.55 10.93 -11.07
CA GLN A 121 23.65 12.07 -11.35
C GLN A 121 24.22 13.38 -10.78
N GLU A 122 24.76 13.36 -9.57
CA GLU A 122 25.40 14.53 -8.96
C GLU A 122 26.65 14.96 -9.73
N TYR A 123 27.50 14.02 -10.12
CA TYR A 123 28.69 14.29 -10.93
C TYR A 123 28.32 14.90 -12.29
N TYR A 124 27.32 14.35 -12.98
CA TYR A 124 26.84 14.88 -14.26
C TYR A 124 26.33 16.33 -14.12
N ARG A 125 25.57 16.61 -13.06
CA ARG A 125 25.05 17.97 -12.80
C ARG A 125 26.18 18.95 -12.50
N CYS A 126 27.15 18.55 -11.68
CA CYS A 126 28.31 19.39 -11.35
C CYS A 126 29.15 19.72 -12.59
N ARG A 127 29.45 18.71 -13.41
CA ARG A 127 30.25 18.87 -14.64
C ARG A 127 29.58 19.81 -15.65
N ASN A 128 28.27 19.71 -15.80
CA ASN A 128 27.51 20.49 -16.78
C ASN A 128 26.90 21.77 -16.20
N LYS A 129 27.20 22.12 -14.93
CA LYS A 129 26.63 23.27 -14.20
C LYS A 129 25.09 23.29 -14.23
N LEU A 130 24.45 22.12 -14.13
CA LEU A 130 23.00 21.96 -14.12
C LEU A 130 22.48 21.93 -12.67
N THR A 131 21.33 22.56 -12.44
CA THR A 131 20.63 22.47 -11.16
C THR A 131 19.73 21.24 -11.09
N ALA A 132 19.37 20.82 -9.87
CA ALA A 132 18.39 19.75 -9.70
C ALA A 132 17.01 20.23 -10.18
N PRO A 133 16.29 19.45 -11.03
CA PRO A 133 14.99 19.86 -11.52
C PRO A 133 13.97 19.93 -10.37
N VAL A 134 13.14 20.96 -10.38
CA VAL A 134 12.14 21.25 -9.33
C VAL A 134 11.09 20.12 -9.26
N THR A 135 10.70 19.62 -10.42
CA THR A 135 9.83 18.45 -10.57
C THR A 135 10.65 17.27 -11.08
N LYS A 136 10.54 16.12 -10.41
CA LYS A 136 11.27 14.89 -10.76
C LYS A 136 10.55 14.13 -11.88
N THR A 137 10.33 14.79 -13.02
CA THR A 137 9.59 14.23 -14.17
C THR A 137 10.51 13.64 -15.22
N ILE A 138 9.93 12.87 -16.15
CA ILE A 138 10.65 12.27 -17.27
C ILE A 138 10.71 13.28 -18.43
N PHE A 139 9.54 13.79 -18.83
CA PHE A 139 9.42 14.81 -19.87
C PHE A 139 9.31 16.19 -19.24
N HIS A 140 10.37 17.00 -19.36
CA HIS A 140 10.43 18.31 -18.70
C HIS A 140 9.58 19.37 -19.43
N ASP A 141 9.35 19.20 -20.73
CA ASP A 141 8.63 20.17 -21.57
C ASP A 141 7.11 20.12 -21.38
N ILE A 142 6.58 19.04 -20.81
CA ILE A 142 5.13 18.80 -20.72
C ILE A 142 4.59 19.27 -19.37
N THR A 143 3.69 20.26 -19.46
CA THR A 143 3.00 20.87 -18.31
C THR A 143 1.48 20.69 -18.43
N ARG A 144 0.72 21.13 -17.42
CA ARG A 144 -0.75 21.10 -17.42
C ARG A 144 -1.38 21.81 -18.63
N HIS A 145 -0.76 22.87 -19.15
CA HIS A 145 -1.27 23.58 -20.32
C HIS A 145 -1.24 22.70 -21.57
N HIS A 146 -0.20 21.89 -21.72
CA HIS A 146 -0.02 21.01 -22.88
C HIS A 146 -0.91 19.75 -22.85
N LEU A 147 -1.65 19.51 -21.75
CA LEU A 147 -2.52 18.35 -21.60
C LEU A 147 -3.61 18.29 -22.67
N ASP A 148 -4.13 19.46 -23.06
CA ASP A 148 -5.32 19.57 -23.90
C ASP A 148 -4.98 19.76 -25.40
N ASP A 149 -3.69 19.88 -25.76
CA ASP A 149 -3.25 20.14 -27.14
C ASP A 149 -3.33 18.92 -28.06
N GLY A 150 -3.22 17.70 -27.51
CA GLY A 150 -3.24 16.48 -28.31
C GLY A 150 -3.03 15.19 -27.52
N LEU A 151 -3.37 14.06 -28.14
CA LEU A 151 -3.37 12.74 -27.48
C LEU A 151 -1.97 12.33 -26.97
N ILE A 152 -0.91 12.63 -27.73
CA ILE A 152 0.48 12.29 -27.36
C ILE A 152 0.93 13.14 -26.16
N ASN A 153 0.62 14.44 -26.16
CA ASN A 153 0.98 15.32 -25.05
C ASN A 153 0.21 14.94 -23.78
N CYS A 154 -1.06 14.56 -23.93
CA CYS A 154 -1.88 14.00 -22.87
C CYS A 154 -1.29 12.71 -22.27
N ALA A 155 -0.85 11.77 -23.11
CA ALA A 155 -0.19 10.55 -22.66
C ALA A 155 1.12 10.85 -21.92
N LYS A 156 1.97 11.74 -22.44
CA LYS A 156 3.21 12.19 -21.76
C LYS A 156 2.92 12.84 -20.41
N TYR A 157 1.86 13.66 -20.33
CA TYR A 157 1.43 14.29 -19.09
C TYR A 157 1.00 13.24 -18.06
N PHE A 158 0.20 12.25 -18.45
CA PHE A 158 -0.18 11.17 -17.53
C PHE A 158 1.02 10.33 -17.12
N ILE A 159 1.96 10.00 -18.01
CA ILE A 159 3.20 9.29 -17.62
C ILE A 159 3.96 10.06 -16.51
N ASN A 160 4.03 11.38 -16.59
CA ASN A 160 4.68 12.21 -15.58
C ASN A 160 3.88 12.34 -14.28
N TYR A 161 2.56 12.54 -14.36
CA TYR A 161 1.73 13.00 -13.24
C TYR A 161 0.56 12.06 -12.88
N PHE A 162 0.56 10.81 -13.35
CA PHE A 162 -0.51 9.84 -13.06
C PHE A 162 -0.74 9.69 -11.57
N PHE A 163 0.31 9.39 -10.81
CA PHE A 163 0.21 9.21 -9.36
C PHE A 163 -0.03 10.54 -8.62
N TYR A 164 0.40 11.68 -9.19
CA TYR A 164 0.11 13.00 -8.64
C TYR A 164 -1.39 13.34 -8.70
N LYS A 165 -2.10 12.89 -9.76
CA LYS A 165 -3.54 13.10 -9.91
C LYS A 165 -4.39 12.02 -9.24
N PHE A 166 -4.05 10.73 -9.44
CA PHE A 166 -4.85 9.58 -9.01
C PHE A 166 -4.28 8.81 -7.80
N GLY A 167 -3.36 9.41 -7.05
CA GLY A 167 -2.63 8.72 -6.00
C GLY A 167 -3.50 8.27 -4.81
N MET A 168 -4.54 9.03 -4.44
CA MET A 168 -5.47 8.60 -3.37
C MET A 168 -6.35 7.44 -3.82
N GLU A 169 -6.91 7.52 -5.02
CA GLU A 169 -7.79 6.51 -5.61
C GLU A 169 -7.04 5.19 -5.78
N THR A 170 -5.79 5.25 -6.24
CA THR A 170 -4.91 4.06 -6.33
C THR A 170 -4.58 3.48 -4.95
N CYS A 171 -4.33 4.31 -3.94
CA CYS A 171 -4.14 3.84 -2.56
C CYS A 171 -5.38 3.15 -2.00
N PHE A 172 -6.58 3.69 -2.22
CA PHE A 172 -7.83 3.06 -1.77
C PHE A 172 -8.09 1.74 -2.51
N LEU A 173 -7.87 1.69 -3.82
CA LEU A 173 -7.98 0.45 -4.59
C LEU A 173 -7.02 -0.62 -4.06
N LEU A 174 -5.79 -0.24 -3.74
CA LEU A 174 -4.79 -1.14 -3.19
C LEU A 174 -5.15 -1.60 -1.76
N SER A 175 -5.73 -0.72 -0.94
CA SER A 175 -6.24 -1.09 0.38
C SER A 175 -7.38 -2.11 0.28
N VAL A 176 -8.31 -1.93 -0.65
CA VAL A 176 -9.39 -2.90 -0.91
C VAL A 176 -8.81 -4.23 -1.43
N ASN A 177 -7.77 -4.19 -2.27
CA ASN A 177 -7.07 -5.38 -2.72
C ASN A 177 -6.41 -6.15 -1.55
N VAL A 178 -5.75 -5.45 -0.62
CA VAL A 178 -5.17 -6.08 0.59
C VAL A 178 -6.27 -6.79 1.40
N VAL A 179 -7.40 -6.12 1.62
CA VAL A 179 -8.54 -6.69 2.36
C VAL A 179 -9.08 -7.93 1.65
N GLY A 180 -9.27 -7.87 0.33
CA GLY A 180 -9.82 -8.96 -0.47
C GLY A 180 -8.89 -10.18 -0.60
N GLN A 181 -7.57 -9.98 -0.63
CA GLN A 181 -6.61 -11.08 -0.72
C GLN A 181 -6.34 -11.75 0.64
N ARG A 182 -6.34 -10.99 1.74
CA ARG A 182 -6.01 -11.53 3.06
C ARG A 182 -7.20 -12.19 3.76
N MET A 183 -8.37 -11.54 3.76
CA MET A 183 -9.61 -12.03 4.41
C MET A 183 -9.42 -12.53 5.85
N ASP A 184 -8.50 -11.92 6.62
CA ASP A 184 -8.11 -12.29 7.97
C ASP A 184 -8.44 -11.18 9.00
N PHE A 185 -8.07 -11.37 10.27
CA PHE A 185 -8.28 -10.37 11.32
C PHE A 185 -7.62 -9.02 10.99
N PHE A 186 -6.40 -9.03 10.43
CA PHE A 186 -5.72 -7.80 10.03
C PHE A 186 -6.45 -7.08 8.89
N ALA A 187 -7.06 -7.80 7.95
CA ALA A 187 -7.92 -7.21 6.93
C ALA A 187 -9.06 -6.38 7.56
N MET A 188 -9.69 -6.86 8.65
CA MET A 188 -10.70 -6.07 9.37
C MET A 188 -10.12 -4.79 9.96
N VAL A 189 -8.90 -4.83 10.52
CA VAL A 189 -8.22 -3.63 11.04
C VAL A 189 -7.95 -2.62 9.92
N HIS A 190 -7.52 -3.08 8.74
CA HIS A 190 -7.37 -2.23 7.56
C HIS A 190 -8.70 -1.61 7.10
N VAL A 191 -9.80 -2.37 7.13
CA VAL A 191 -11.15 -1.88 6.82
C VAL A 191 -11.58 -0.78 7.78
N LEU A 192 -11.37 -0.94 9.09
CA LEU A 192 -11.71 0.07 10.10
C LEU A 192 -10.96 1.39 9.86
N TRP A 193 -9.67 1.31 9.53
CA TRP A 193 -8.89 2.50 9.15
C TRP A 193 -9.35 3.11 7.84
N LEU A 194 -9.66 2.29 6.83
CA LEU A 194 -10.19 2.76 5.55
C LEU A 194 -11.52 3.50 5.75
N PHE A 195 -12.43 2.99 6.58
CA PHE A 195 -13.66 3.69 6.93
C PHE A 195 -13.39 5.01 7.66
N THR A 196 -12.43 5.04 8.58
CA THR A 196 -12.05 6.28 9.31
C THR A 196 -11.54 7.36 8.36
N ILE A 197 -10.77 6.97 7.33
CA ILE A 197 -10.26 7.89 6.31
C ILE A 197 -11.38 8.33 5.36
N LEU A 198 -12.18 7.40 4.83
CA LEU A 198 -13.27 7.70 3.91
C LEU A 198 -14.41 8.50 4.56
N TYR A 199 -14.57 8.39 5.88
CA TYR A 199 -15.50 9.24 6.63
C TYR A 199 -15.12 10.72 6.51
N LYS A 200 -13.82 11.03 6.40
CA LYS A 200 -13.36 12.36 6.04
C LYS A 200 -13.48 12.52 4.53
N ARG A 201 -14.51 13.24 4.10
CA ARG A 201 -14.80 13.42 2.68
C ARG A 201 -13.82 14.31 1.93
N ARG A 202 -13.36 15.39 2.58
CA ARG A 202 -12.53 16.44 1.95
C ARG A 202 -11.07 16.01 1.88
N ARG A 203 -10.43 16.18 0.72
CA ARG A 203 -9.01 15.89 0.47
C ARG A 203 -8.08 16.56 1.48
N LYS A 204 -8.31 17.84 1.82
CA LYS A 204 -7.50 18.55 2.83
C LYS A 204 -7.57 17.87 4.20
N ALA A 205 -8.76 17.42 4.62
CA ALA A 205 -8.95 16.71 5.88
C ALA A 205 -8.31 15.31 5.87
N ILE A 206 -8.33 14.62 4.73
CA ILE A 206 -7.61 13.34 4.55
C ILE A 206 -6.10 13.55 4.65
N ALA A 207 -5.56 14.60 4.01
CA ALA A 207 -4.14 14.91 4.02
C ALA A 207 -3.62 15.15 5.45
N GLU A 208 -4.41 15.80 6.31
CA GLU A 208 -4.06 16.02 7.71
C GLU A 208 -3.91 14.71 8.49
N ILE A 209 -4.80 13.72 8.31
CA ILE A 209 -4.72 12.44 9.04
C ILE A 209 -3.76 11.42 8.39
N TRP A 210 -3.35 11.65 7.14
CA TRP A 210 -2.60 10.68 6.33
C TRP A 210 -1.27 10.24 6.95
N HIS A 211 -0.57 11.14 7.65
CA HIS A 211 0.67 10.80 8.34
C HIS A 211 0.45 9.75 9.46
N ARG A 212 -0.70 9.82 10.16
CA ARG A 212 -1.08 8.84 11.19
C ARG A 212 -1.38 7.50 10.55
N TYR A 213 -2.05 7.50 9.39
CA TYR A 213 -2.31 6.28 8.62
C TYR A 213 -1.01 5.61 8.14
N CYS A 214 -0.06 6.38 7.60
CA CYS A 214 1.25 5.84 7.20
C CYS A 214 2.01 5.23 8.38
N CYS A 215 1.99 5.88 9.54
CA CYS A 215 2.59 5.34 10.77
C CYS A 215 1.89 4.05 11.22
N PHE A 216 0.55 4.03 11.19
CA PHE A 216 -0.23 2.82 11.48
C PHE A 216 0.15 1.66 10.55
N LEU A 217 0.24 1.87 9.24
CA LEU A 217 0.66 0.84 8.28
C LEU A 217 2.07 0.31 8.58
N ALA A 218 3.01 1.21 8.89
CA ALA A 218 4.38 0.84 9.25
C ALA A 218 4.44 0.02 10.56
N CYS A 219 3.63 0.37 11.56
CA CYS A 219 3.54 -0.38 12.82
C CYS A 219 2.85 -1.74 12.66
N ILE A 220 1.83 -1.83 11.81
CA ILE A 220 1.13 -3.09 11.57
C ILE A 220 2.02 -4.07 10.81
N ILE A 221 2.72 -3.65 9.76
CA ILE A 221 3.60 -4.56 9.01
C ILE A 221 4.77 -5.07 9.87
N THR A 222 5.32 -4.23 10.76
CA THR A 222 6.38 -4.66 11.69
C THR A 222 5.85 -5.67 12.71
N LEU A 223 4.66 -5.42 13.28
CA LEU A 223 4.00 -6.35 14.18
C LEU A 223 3.66 -7.68 13.49
N GLN A 224 3.13 -7.65 12.27
CA GLN A 224 2.80 -8.86 11.52
C GLN A 224 4.03 -9.69 11.16
N TYR A 225 5.16 -9.04 10.80
CA TYR A 225 6.40 -9.76 10.58
C TYR A 225 6.90 -10.40 11.88
N PHE A 226 6.80 -9.68 13.01
CA PHE A 226 7.15 -10.23 14.32
C PHE A 226 6.30 -11.47 14.67
N LEU A 227 4.99 -11.42 14.41
CA LEU A 227 4.11 -12.60 14.53
C LEU A 227 4.53 -13.73 13.58
N CYS A 228 5.02 -13.44 12.38
CA CYS A 228 5.54 -14.47 11.48
C CYS A 228 6.85 -15.11 11.95
N ILE A 229 7.67 -14.40 12.74
CA ILE A 229 8.89 -14.97 13.35
C ILE A 229 8.49 -15.97 14.45
N GLY A 230 7.52 -15.59 15.29
CA GLY A 230 7.10 -16.38 16.45
C GLY A 230 8.18 -16.47 17.54
N ILE A 231 7.89 -17.25 18.58
CA ILE A 231 8.83 -17.53 19.68
C ILE A 231 9.96 -18.47 19.21
N PRO A 232 11.17 -18.36 19.79
CA PRO A 232 12.23 -19.30 19.51
C PRO A 232 11.79 -20.73 19.85
N PRO A 233 12.04 -21.73 18.98
CA PRO A 233 11.59 -23.10 19.19
C PRO A 233 12.52 -23.92 20.11
N ALA A 234 13.76 -23.45 20.35
CA ALA A 234 14.76 -24.12 21.18
C ALA A 234 14.32 -24.50 22.62
N PRO A 235 13.59 -23.65 23.38
CA PRO A 235 13.15 -23.99 24.74
C PRO A 235 11.96 -24.98 24.81
N CYS A 236 11.51 -25.55 23.68
CA CYS A 236 10.43 -26.55 23.64
C CYS A 236 9.12 -26.11 24.32
N LYS A 237 8.82 -24.81 24.35
CA LYS A 237 7.56 -24.27 24.86
C LYS A 237 6.61 -24.04 23.70
N ASP A 238 5.43 -24.65 23.80
CA ASP A 238 4.34 -24.42 22.85
C ASP A 238 3.53 -23.18 23.23
N TYR A 239 2.69 -22.73 22.31
CA TYR A 239 1.87 -21.55 22.52
C TYR A 239 0.64 -21.80 23.42
N PRO A 240 0.17 -20.78 24.16
CA PRO A 240 -0.96 -20.93 25.08
C PRO A 240 -2.26 -21.43 24.46
N TRP A 241 -2.53 -21.11 23.19
CA TRP A 241 -3.73 -21.58 22.48
C TRP A 241 -3.70 -23.08 22.12
N ARG A 242 -2.58 -23.77 22.35
CA ARG A 242 -2.43 -25.23 22.19
C ARG A 242 -2.37 -26.00 23.52
N HIS A 243 -2.45 -25.31 24.66
CA HIS A 243 -2.45 -25.97 25.97
C HIS A 243 -3.77 -26.69 26.26
N TYR A 244 -3.72 -27.68 27.14
CA TYR A 244 -4.90 -28.39 27.63
C TYR A 244 -5.96 -27.41 28.15
N GLY A 245 -7.20 -27.56 27.66
CA GLY A 245 -8.33 -26.68 27.98
C GLY A 245 -8.52 -25.45 27.08
N ALA A 246 -7.57 -25.15 26.17
CA ALA A 246 -7.74 -24.07 25.19
C ALA A 246 -8.72 -24.47 24.07
N LYS A 247 -9.71 -23.62 23.77
CA LYS A 247 -10.76 -23.86 22.76
C LYS A 247 -10.46 -23.18 21.41
N PHE A 248 -9.20 -23.21 20.97
CA PHE A 248 -8.79 -22.61 19.70
C PHE A 248 -8.57 -23.67 18.63
N ASN A 249 -9.45 -23.69 17.64
CA ASN A 249 -9.28 -24.55 16.47
C ASN A 249 -8.23 -23.97 15.52
N SER A 250 -7.55 -24.83 14.75
CA SER A 250 -6.54 -24.44 13.76
C SER A 250 -7.06 -23.40 12.74
N ASN A 251 -8.34 -23.45 12.37
CA ASN A 251 -8.95 -22.46 11.47
C ASN A 251 -9.06 -21.06 12.10
N ILE A 252 -9.39 -20.99 13.39
CA ILE A 252 -9.51 -19.72 14.12
C ILE A 252 -8.12 -19.10 14.31
N ILE A 253 -7.12 -19.92 14.67
CA ILE A 253 -5.73 -19.49 14.82
C ILE A 253 -5.21 -18.90 13.49
N LYS A 254 -5.46 -19.60 12.38
CA LYS A 254 -5.12 -19.14 11.03
C LYS A 254 -5.78 -17.80 10.69
N TRP A 255 -7.08 -17.65 10.99
CA TRP A 255 -7.84 -16.43 10.70
C TRP A 255 -7.42 -15.24 11.57
N LEU A 256 -7.06 -15.47 12.83
CA LEU A 256 -6.50 -14.46 13.73
C LEU A 256 -5.05 -14.07 13.37
N TYR A 257 -4.40 -14.81 12.48
CA TYR A 257 -3.00 -14.63 12.09
C TYR A 257 -2.04 -14.72 13.29
N PHE A 258 -2.35 -15.59 14.25
CA PHE A 258 -1.46 -15.88 15.36
C PHE A 258 -0.28 -16.76 14.92
N PRO A 259 0.89 -16.61 15.56
CA PRO A 259 1.98 -17.54 15.33
C PRO A 259 1.55 -18.94 15.73
N ASP A 260 2.03 -19.98 15.05
CA ASP A 260 1.79 -21.36 15.46
C ASP A 260 2.87 -22.25 14.84
N PHE A 261 3.24 -23.32 15.53
CA PHE A 261 4.24 -24.26 15.02
C PHE A 261 3.64 -25.29 14.04
N ILE A 262 2.32 -25.53 14.12
CA ILE A 262 1.58 -26.41 13.20
C ILE A 262 1.10 -25.58 12.00
N VAL A 263 0.25 -24.58 12.23
CA VAL A 263 -0.31 -23.74 11.16
C VAL A 263 0.44 -22.41 11.08
N ARG A 264 1.59 -22.42 10.41
CA ARG A 264 2.41 -21.20 10.27
C ARG A 264 1.65 -20.09 9.52
N PRO A 265 1.70 -18.84 9.99
CA PRO A 265 1.14 -17.70 9.26
C PRO A 265 1.87 -17.52 7.92
N ASN A 266 1.11 -17.27 6.87
CA ASN A 266 1.68 -17.11 5.54
C ASN A 266 2.34 -15.74 5.40
N SER A 267 3.67 -15.71 5.27
CA SER A 267 4.45 -14.48 5.14
C SER A 267 4.27 -13.76 3.80
N SER A 268 3.74 -14.42 2.77
CA SER A 268 3.52 -13.79 1.46
C SER A 268 2.48 -12.67 1.53
N PHE A 269 1.58 -12.67 2.51
CA PHE A 269 0.59 -11.61 2.69
C PHE A 269 1.21 -10.25 3.00
N LEU A 270 2.38 -10.22 3.65
CA LEU A 270 3.12 -9.00 3.96
C LEU A 270 3.53 -8.20 2.70
N VAL A 271 3.60 -8.86 1.53
CA VAL A 271 3.89 -8.19 0.26
C VAL A 271 2.78 -7.21 -0.11
N TYR A 272 1.51 -7.57 0.14
CA TYR A 272 0.38 -6.69 -0.14
C TYR A 272 0.39 -5.47 0.78
N ASP A 273 0.66 -5.66 2.07
CA ASP A 273 0.79 -4.56 3.03
C ASP A 273 1.99 -3.65 2.72
N PHE A 274 3.10 -4.24 2.26
CA PHE A 274 4.26 -3.47 1.82
C PHE A 274 3.94 -2.61 0.59
N MET A 275 3.23 -3.15 -0.41
CA MET A 275 2.80 -2.38 -1.57
C MET A 275 1.85 -1.24 -1.17
N LEU A 276 0.93 -1.51 -0.23
CA LEU A 276 0.04 -0.48 0.32
C LEU A 276 0.82 0.62 1.03
N LEU A 277 1.78 0.26 1.88
CA LEU A 277 2.65 1.21 2.57
C LEU A 277 3.49 2.03 1.58
N LEU A 278 4.03 1.41 0.54
CA LEU A 278 4.78 2.09 -0.52
C LEU A 278 3.89 3.15 -1.20
N CYS A 279 2.72 2.77 -1.71
CA CYS A 279 1.79 3.71 -2.33
C CYS A 279 1.34 4.81 -1.37
N ALA A 280 1.01 4.47 -0.12
CA ALA A 280 0.62 5.45 0.88
C ALA A 280 1.75 6.45 1.20
N SER A 281 3.01 5.99 1.22
CA SER A 281 4.17 6.85 1.42
C SER A 281 4.43 7.78 0.24
N LEU A 282 4.22 7.31 -1.00
CA LEU A 282 4.26 8.16 -2.18
C LEU A 282 3.13 9.20 -2.14
N GLN A 283 1.93 8.80 -1.72
CA GLN A 283 0.79 9.71 -1.63
C GLN A 283 1.01 10.78 -0.55
N ARG A 284 1.68 10.44 0.55
CA ARG A 284 2.11 11.42 1.54
C ARG A 284 3.01 12.47 0.91
N GLN A 285 4.00 12.04 0.11
CA GLN A 285 4.89 12.96 -0.57
C GLN A 285 4.12 13.84 -1.57
N VAL A 286 3.12 13.31 -2.27
CA VAL A 286 2.23 14.09 -3.15
C VAL A 286 1.48 15.18 -2.37
N PHE A 287 0.96 14.89 -1.17
CA PHE A 287 0.32 15.90 -0.32
C PHE A 287 1.29 17.00 0.17
N GLU A 288 2.57 16.68 0.37
CA GLU A 288 3.59 17.68 0.70
C GLU A 288 3.98 18.52 -0.53
N ASP A 289 4.05 17.89 -1.71
CA ASP A 289 4.46 18.53 -2.97
C ASP A 289 3.35 19.38 -3.60
N GLU A 290 2.06 19.04 -3.45
CA GLU A 290 0.93 19.82 -4.01
C GLU A 290 0.77 21.22 -3.38
N ASN A 291 1.33 21.43 -2.18
CA ASN A 291 1.36 22.73 -1.52
C ASN A 291 2.43 23.67 -2.09
N LYS A 292 3.37 23.18 -2.89
CA LYS A 292 4.44 23.99 -3.48
C LYS A 292 3.93 24.68 -4.75
N ALA A 293 3.98 26.02 -4.77
CA ALA A 293 3.52 26.82 -5.91
C ALA A 293 4.17 26.42 -7.25
N ALA A 294 5.48 26.16 -7.25
CA ALA A 294 6.19 25.74 -8.47
C ALA A 294 5.66 24.42 -9.06
N VAL A 295 5.26 23.47 -8.22
CA VAL A 295 4.69 22.19 -8.66
C VAL A 295 3.26 22.42 -9.15
N ARG A 296 2.47 23.25 -8.46
CA ARG A 296 1.10 23.59 -8.84
C ARG A 296 1.01 24.22 -10.23
N ILE A 297 1.95 25.09 -10.60
CA ILE A 297 2.00 25.71 -11.93
C ILE A 297 2.28 24.65 -13.02
N MET A 298 3.20 23.73 -12.77
CA MET A 298 3.60 22.73 -13.77
C MET A 298 2.58 21.58 -13.90
N ALA A 299 2.17 21.00 -12.78
CA ALA A 299 1.32 19.80 -12.70
C ALA A 299 -0.18 20.12 -12.56
N GLY A 300 -0.53 21.41 -12.40
CA GLY A 300 -1.89 21.86 -12.16
C GLY A 300 -2.35 21.66 -10.71
N ASP A 301 -3.42 22.37 -10.37
CA ASP A 301 -4.05 22.30 -9.06
C ASP A 301 -4.80 20.96 -8.85
N ASN A 302 -4.81 20.52 -7.60
CA ASN A 302 -5.48 19.31 -7.08
C ASN A 302 -6.54 19.67 -6.02
N VAL A 303 -6.73 20.95 -5.72
CA VAL A 303 -7.75 21.42 -4.79
C VAL A 303 -9.14 21.13 -5.35
N GLU A 304 -10.02 20.63 -4.47
CA GLU A 304 -11.42 20.38 -4.80
C GLU A 304 -12.13 21.70 -5.13
N ILE A 305 -12.88 21.72 -6.23
CA ILE A 305 -13.67 22.89 -6.63
C ILE A 305 -14.87 23.04 -5.69
N CYS A 306 -15.23 24.28 -5.34
CA CYS A 306 -16.38 24.56 -4.50
C CYS A 306 -17.68 24.03 -5.14
N MET A 307 -18.54 23.39 -4.35
CA MET A 307 -19.73 22.67 -4.83
C MET A 307 -20.95 23.54 -5.11
N ASN A 308 -20.90 24.83 -4.75
CA ASN A 308 -22.04 25.75 -4.87
C ASN A 308 -22.03 26.57 -6.18
N LEU A 309 -21.18 26.23 -7.15
CA LEU A 309 -21.11 26.95 -8.42
C LEU A 309 -22.14 26.40 -9.42
N ASP A 310 -22.97 27.29 -9.96
CA ASP A 310 -23.89 26.97 -11.03
C ASP A 310 -23.17 26.99 -12.38
N ALA A 311 -23.38 25.94 -13.19
CA ALA A 311 -22.67 25.74 -14.45
C ALA A 311 -22.88 26.89 -15.45
N ALA A 312 -24.05 27.53 -15.43
CA ALA A 312 -24.38 28.62 -16.33
C ALA A 312 -23.54 29.88 -16.06
N SER A 313 -23.38 30.27 -14.79
CA SER A 313 -22.58 31.44 -14.41
C SER A 313 -21.07 31.16 -14.41
N PHE A 314 -20.68 29.91 -14.16
CA PHE A 314 -19.26 29.54 -14.09
C PHE A 314 -18.64 29.16 -15.44
N SER A 315 -19.44 28.90 -16.48
CA SER A 315 -18.92 28.53 -17.81
C SER A 315 -17.92 29.53 -18.38
N GLN A 316 -18.09 30.83 -18.10
CA GLN A 316 -17.18 31.91 -18.52
C GLN A 316 -15.84 31.94 -17.76
N HIS A 317 -15.81 31.41 -16.53
CA HIS A 317 -14.63 31.43 -15.64
C HIS A 317 -13.88 30.10 -15.63
N ASN A 318 -14.37 29.09 -16.36
CA ASN A 318 -13.75 27.79 -16.42
C ASN A 318 -12.48 27.85 -17.32
N PRO A 319 -11.29 27.53 -16.80
CA PRO A 319 -10.06 27.56 -17.59
C PRO A 319 -9.97 26.43 -18.64
N VAL A 320 -10.86 25.44 -18.59
CA VAL A 320 -10.86 24.30 -19.51
C VAL A 320 -11.66 24.64 -20.76
N PRO A 321 -11.10 24.47 -21.98
CA PRO A 321 -11.81 24.73 -23.23
C PRO A 321 -12.96 23.74 -23.44
N ASP A 322 -13.98 24.18 -24.18
CA ASP A 322 -15.12 23.32 -24.51
C ASP A 322 -14.71 22.17 -25.44
N PHE A 323 -14.98 20.94 -24.99
CA PHE A 323 -14.66 19.70 -25.68
C PHE A 323 -15.91 18.97 -26.22
N LEU A 324 -17.12 19.50 -25.99
CA LEU A 324 -18.37 18.84 -26.41
C LEU A 324 -18.51 18.71 -27.93
N HIS A 325 -17.88 19.62 -28.67
CA HIS A 325 -17.95 19.69 -30.13
C HIS A 325 -16.93 18.76 -30.83
N CYS A 326 -16.16 17.95 -30.10
CA CYS A 326 -15.25 16.93 -30.65
C CYS A 326 -14.33 17.45 -31.77
N ARG A 327 -13.70 18.61 -31.58
CA ARG A 327 -12.82 19.20 -32.61
C ARG A 327 -11.52 18.41 -32.80
N SER A 328 -11.04 17.74 -31.75
CA SER A 328 -9.88 16.87 -31.79
C SER A 328 -10.22 15.42 -31.39
N TYR A 329 -9.35 14.46 -31.74
CA TYR A 329 -9.46 13.08 -31.28
C TYR A 329 -9.44 12.97 -29.74
N LEU A 330 -8.69 13.85 -29.09
CA LEU A 330 -8.61 13.94 -27.64
C LEU A 330 -9.96 14.40 -27.04
N ASP A 331 -10.65 15.33 -27.70
CA ASP A 331 -11.99 15.77 -27.28
C ASP A 331 -13.02 14.65 -27.42
N MET A 332 -12.94 13.85 -28.48
CA MET A 332 -13.79 12.66 -28.62
C MET A 332 -13.58 11.68 -27.44
N THR A 333 -12.32 11.43 -27.06
CA THR A 333 -12.01 10.60 -25.87
C THR A 333 -12.54 11.24 -24.57
N LYS A 334 -12.41 12.57 -24.41
CA LYS A 334 -12.96 13.28 -23.25
C LYS A 334 -14.48 13.16 -23.16
N VAL A 335 -15.21 13.33 -24.26
CA VAL A 335 -16.67 13.16 -24.27
C VAL A 335 -17.04 11.72 -23.89
N ILE A 336 -16.33 10.73 -24.42
CA ILE A 336 -16.55 9.32 -24.03
C ILE A 336 -16.33 9.10 -22.53
N MET A 337 -15.22 9.58 -22.00
CA MET A 337 -14.85 9.41 -20.60
C MET A 337 -15.73 10.20 -19.63
N PHE A 338 -16.11 11.44 -19.95
CA PHE A 338 -16.87 12.28 -19.01
C PHE A 338 -18.38 12.15 -19.15
N SER A 339 -18.91 11.83 -20.34
CA SER A 339 -20.36 11.72 -20.55
C SER A 339 -20.87 10.28 -20.48
N TYR A 340 -20.17 9.32 -21.09
CA TYR A 340 -20.67 7.95 -21.24
C TYR A 340 -20.17 6.98 -20.15
N LEU A 341 -19.02 7.23 -19.52
CA LEU A 341 -18.46 6.36 -18.47
C LEU A 341 -19.43 6.14 -17.30
N PHE A 342 -20.27 7.13 -16.98
CA PHE A 342 -21.29 6.99 -15.94
C PHE A 342 -22.22 5.80 -16.19
N TRP A 343 -22.71 5.64 -17.43
CA TRP A 343 -23.60 4.53 -17.79
C TRP A 343 -22.86 3.20 -17.73
N PHE A 344 -21.61 3.19 -18.18
CA PHE A 344 -20.75 2.02 -18.08
C PHE A 344 -20.55 1.57 -16.62
N VAL A 345 -20.29 2.50 -15.70
CA VAL A 345 -20.15 2.18 -14.26
C VAL A 345 -21.46 1.62 -13.68
N LEU A 346 -22.62 2.17 -14.06
CA LEU A 346 -23.91 1.61 -13.65
C LEU A 346 -24.11 0.17 -14.15
N THR A 347 -23.71 -0.12 -15.39
CA THR A 347 -23.73 -1.49 -15.92
C THR A 347 -22.83 -2.43 -15.11
N ILE A 348 -21.63 -1.99 -14.72
CA ILE A 348 -20.74 -2.78 -13.86
C ILE A 348 -21.39 -3.03 -12.49
N ILE A 349 -22.02 -2.03 -11.88
CA ILE A 349 -22.76 -2.20 -10.62
C ILE A 349 -23.86 -3.25 -10.75
N PHE A 350 -24.63 -3.22 -11.84
CA PHE A 350 -25.66 -4.21 -12.14
C PHE A 350 -25.08 -5.64 -12.27
N ILE A 351 -23.98 -5.79 -13.01
CA ILE A 351 -23.29 -7.08 -13.17
C ILE A 351 -22.80 -7.60 -11.81
N THR A 352 -22.20 -6.74 -10.99
CA THR A 352 -21.75 -7.13 -9.63
C THR A 352 -22.91 -7.55 -8.73
N GLY A 353 -24.10 -6.94 -8.90
CA GLY A 353 -25.30 -7.30 -8.16
C GLY A 353 -25.96 -8.63 -8.61
N THR A 354 -25.68 -9.13 -9.81
CA THR A 354 -26.31 -10.36 -10.34
C THR A 354 -25.40 -11.58 -10.36
N THR A 355 -24.08 -11.39 -10.39
CA THR A 355 -23.09 -12.47 -10.56
C THR A 355 -22.90 -13.37 -9.33
N ARG A 356 -23.04 -12.84 -8.11
CA ARG A 356 -22.98 -13.61 -6.86
C ARG A 356 -24.31 -13.49 -6.13
N ILE A 357 -24.79 -14.57 -5.53
CA ILE A 357 -26.04 -14.57 -4.75
C ILE A 357 -25.68 -14.26 -3.29
N SER A 358 -26.03 -13.06 -2.83
CA SER A 358 -25.82 -12.62 -1.43
C SER A 358 -26.87 -11.57 -1.06
N ILE A 359 -27.14 -11.38 0.24
CA ILE A 359 -28.03 -10.33 0.72
C ILE A 359 -27.53 -8.92 0.34
N PHE A 360 -26.21 -8.73 0.28
CA PHE A 360 -25.60 -7.47 -0.15
C PHE A 360 -25.91 -7.10 -1.61
N CYS A 361 -26.24 -8.10 -2.44
CA CYS A 361 -26.55 -7.90 -3.85
C CYS A 361 -27.84 -7.11 -4.08
N MET A 362 -28.80 -7.21 -3.15
CA MET A 362 -30.03 -6.41 -3.22
C MET A 362 -29.71 -4.91 -3.17
N GLY A 363 -28.73 -4.49 -2.37
CA GLY A 363 -28.30 -3.09 -2.29
C GLY A 363 -27.74 -2.57 -3.62
N TYR A 364 -26.91 -3.38 -4.30
CA TYR A 364 -26.37 -3.01 -5.61
C TYR A 364 -27.47 -2.86 -6.68
N LEU A 365 -28.45 -3.76 -6.69
CA LEU A 365 -29.57 -3.71 -7.63
C LEU A 365 -30.47 -2.49 -7.38
N VAL A 366 -30.82 -2.23 -6.11
CA VAL A 366 -31.63 -1.05 -5.73
C VAL A 366 -30.92 0.24 -6.12
N ALA A 367 -29.63 0.38 -5.81
CA ALA A 367 -28.84 1.54 -6.20
C ALA A 367 -28.80 1.71 -7.73
N CYS A 368 -28.58 0.63 -8.48
CA CYS A 368 -28.55 0.68 -9.93
C CYS A 368 -29.89 1.15 -10.53
N PHE A 369 -31.01 0.55 -10.13
CA PHE A 369 -32.32 0.94 -10.64
C PHE A 369 -32.69 2.37 -10.24
N TYR A 370 -32.34 2.79 -9.02
CA TYR A 370 -32.51 4.16 -8.57
C TYR A 370 -31.76 5.15 -9.47
N PHE A 371 -30.47 4.94 -9.71
CA PHE A 371 -29.66 5.83 -10.55
C PHE A 371 -30.10 5.84 -12.02
N LEU A 372 -30.49 4.69 -12.58
CA LEU A 372 -31.01 4.60 -13.95
C LEU A 372 -32.33 5.37 -14.10
N LEU A 373 -33.26 5.19 -13.16
CA LEU A 373 -34.57 5.83 -13.21
C LEU A 373 -34.45 7.34 -13.00
N SER A 374 -33.82 7.77 -11.91
CA SER A 374 -33.74 9.19 -11.55
C SER A 374 -32.99 10.05 -12.58
N LYS A 375 -31.96 9.51 -13.24
CA LYS A 375 -31.27 10.22 -14.33
C LYS A 375 -32.12 10.36 -15.60
N THR A 376 -32.99 9.40 -15.87
CA THR A 376 -33.91 9.44 -17.03
C THR A 376 -34.98 10.52 -16.84
N TYR A 377 -35.46 10.71 -15.60
CA TYR A 377 -36.49 11.71 -15.27
C TYR A 377 -35.97 13.14 -15.09
N ASN A 378 -34.70 13.33 -14.71
CA ASN A 378 -34.14 14.67 -14.54
C ASN A 378 -32.71 14.75 -15.12
N ARG A 379 -32.56 15.52 -16.21
CA ARG A 379 -31.28 15.71 -16.91
C ARG A 379 -30.21 16.38 -16.02
N TYR A 380 -30.64 17.13 -14.99
CA TYR A 380 -29.79 17.76 -13.98
C TYR A 380 -29.59 16.89 -12.73
N PHE A 381 -30.12 15.67 -12.70
CA PHE A 381 -30.04 14.78 -11.53
C PHE A 381 -28.60 14.49 -11.12
N VAL A 382 -27.67 14.36 -12.06
CA VAL A 382 -26.25 14.12 -11.73
C VAL A 382 -25.66 15.30 -10.96
N ILE A 383 -26.01 16.53 -11.33
CA ILE A 383 -25.56 17.75 -10.63
C ILE A 383 -26.23 17.84 -9.26
N LEU A 384 -27.54 17.55 -9.18
CA LEU A 384 -28.31 17.55 -7.94
C LEU A 384 -27.84 16.47 -6.96
N LEU A 385 -27.47 15.29 -7.47
CA LEU A 385 -26.92 14.18 -6.72
C LEU A 385 -25.48 14.46 -6.29
N MET A 386 -24.66 15.08 -7.13
CA MET A 386 -23.33 15.54 -6.71
C MET A 386 -23.46 16.55 -5.57
N LYS A 387 -24.45 17.45 -5.59
CA LYS A 387 -24.75 18.30 -4.44
C LYS A 387 -25.27 17.47 -3.25
N SER A 388 -26.27 16.59 -3.41
CA SER A 388 -26.93 15.88 -2.30
C SER A 388 -26.07 14.76 -1.66
N VAL A 389 -25.50 13.85 -2.46
CA VAL A 389 -24.58 12.80 -1.99
C VAL A 389 -23.29 13.43 -1.49
N LEU A 390 -22.77 14.44 -2.21
CA LEU A 390 -21.84 15.53 -1.81
C LEU A 390 -21.94 16.10 -0.39
N PHE A 391 -23.16 16.41 0.03
CA PHE A 391 -23.43 17.37 1.10
C PHE A 391 -24.28 16.80 2.24
N GLY A 392 -24.93 15.65 2.04
CA GLY A 392 -25.95 15.08 2.94
C GLY A 392 -25.55 14.75 4.38
N LEU A 393 -24.34 15.13 4.83
CA LEU A 393 -23.89 15.03 6.22
C LEU A 393 -23.14 16.26 6.76
N ASP A 394 -22.87 17.31 5.97
CA ASP A 394 -22.02 18.43 6.41
C ASP A 394 -22.65 19.79 6.11
N ASN A 395 -23.70 20.15 6.86
CA ASN A 395 -24.36 21.48 6.82
C ASN A 395 -23.49 22.62 7.38
N SER A 396 -22.19 22.41 7.67
CA SER A 396 -21.40 23.32 8.51
C SER A 396 -20.21 24.02 7.85
N ALA A 397 -19.89 23.76 6.58
CA ALA A 397 -18.71 24.34 5.96
C ALA A 397 -19.05 25.35 4.85
N HIS A 398 -19.27 26.60 5.24
CA HIS A 398 -19.16 27.74 4.33
C HIS A 398 -17.73 27.77 3.76
N CYS A 399 -17.60 27.58 2.44
CA CYS A 399 -16.37 27.90 1.73
C CYS A 399 -16.28 29.43 1.65
N TYR A 400 -15.42 30.04 2.48
CA TYR A 400 -15.00 31.40 2.24
C TYR A 400 -14.10 31.40 0.99
N PRO A 401 -14.37 32.25 -0.02
CA PRO A 401 -13.34 32.56 -1.00
C PRO A 401 -12.19 33.27 -0.26
N GLU A 402 -10.97 32.75 -0.37
CA GLU A 402 -9.78 33.55 -0.07
C GLU A 402 -9.81 34.76 -1.01
N ALA A 403 -10.21 35.90 -0.46
CA ALA A 403 -10.12 37.18 -1.13
C ALA A 403 -8.65 37.58 -1.16
N ASP A 404 -7.93 37.16 -2.21
CA ASP A 404 -6.69 37.81 -2.63
C ASP A 404 -7.05 39.18 -3.21
N HIS A 405 -7.29 40.15 -2.33
CA HIS A 405 -7.14 41.56 -2.66
C HIS A 405 -5.74 42.01 -2.25
N PRO A 406 -4.89 42.44 -3.19
CA PRO A 406 -3.70 43.19 -2.82
C PRO A 406 -4.17 44.57 -2.34
N GLN A 407 -4.07 44.83 -1.03
CA GLN A 407 -4.03 46.21 -0.57
C GLN A 407 -2.66 46.76 -0.94
N THR A 408 -2.76 47.77 -1.81
CA THR A 408 -1.76 48.76 -2.27
C THR A 408 -0.61 49.05 -1.33
#